data_AF-A0A133U5B9-F1
#
_entry.id   AF-A0A133U5B9-F1
#
_cell.length_a   1.000
_cell.length_b   1.000
_cell.length_c   1.000
_cell.angle_alpha   90.00
_cell.angle_beta   90.00
_cell.angle_gamma   90.00
#
_symmetry.space_group_name_H-M   'P 1'
#
loop_
_entity.id
_entity.type
_entity.pdbx_description
1 polymer ?
#
loop_
_entity_poly.entity_id
_entity_poly.type
_entity_poly.pdbx_seq_one_letter_code
_entity_poly.pdbx_strand_id
1 'polypeptide(L)'
;MSDEDVLVSDEIRKDEQTVVRIQVKEFKGSYYFDIREWKDGGNYKGPTKKGVNIPIERASGIADTVEEVLEKAYERMDEHVKEVQEEEMKKDLGRLKKKYGSHT
;
A
#
# COMPACT_ATOMS: atom_id res chain seq x y z
N MET A 1 25.50 1.70 3.06
CA MET A 1 24.98 0.99 4.25
C MET A 1 25.19 -0.47 3.92
N SER A 2 26.05 -1.16 4.67
CA SER A 2 26.34 -2.58 4.45
C SER A 2 25.16 -3.42 4.95
N ASP A 3 24.90 -4.57 4.33
CA ASP A 3 23.90 -5.53 4.80
C ASP A 3 24.24 -6.11 6.19
N GLU A 4 25.47 -5.86 6.69
CA GLU A 4 25.94 -6.27 8.03
C GLU A 4 25.14 -5.63 9.19
N ASP A 5 24.45 -4.52 8.92
CA ASP A 5 23.66 -3.80 9.92
C ASP A 5 22.22 -4.37 10.07
N VAL A 6 21.81 -5.34 9.24
CA VAL A 6 20.45 -5.89 9.23
C VAL A 6 20.36 -7.14 10.11
N LEU A 7 19.48 -7.11 11.11
CA LEU A 7 19.25 -8.23 12.03
C LEU A 7 18.25 -9.26 11.47
N VAL A 8 17.15 -8.76 10.92
CA VAL A 8 16.09 -9.58 10.32
C VAL A 8 15.45 -8.78 9.21
N SER A 9 15.10 -9.46 8.12
CA SER A 9 14.39 -8.84 7.01
C SER A 9 13.49 -9.86 6.31
N ASP A 10 12.37 -9.37 5.83
CA ASP A 10 11.53 -10.04 4.84
C ASP A 10 11.16 -9.05 3.74
N GLU A 11 10.63 -9.53 2.61
CA GLU A 11 10.30 -8.69 1.48
C GLU A 11 9.03 -9.12 0.72
N ILE A 12 8.32 -8.11 0.22
CA ILE A 12 7.13 -8.27 -0.61
C ILE A 12 7.45 -7.75 -2.01
N ARG A 13 7.21 -8.56 -3.04
CA ARG A 13 7.37 -8.15 -4.44
C ARG A 13 6.28 -7.13 -4.78
N LYS A 14 6.69 -5.92 -5.19
CA LYS A 14 5.78 -4.85 -5.58
C LYS A 14 5.51 -4.86 -7.09
N ASP A 15 6.58 -5.05 -7.87
CA ASP A 15 6.53 -5.22 -9.33
C ASP A 15 7.78 -5.99 -9.80
N GLU A 16 7.96 -6.17 -11.11
CA GLU A 16 9.08 -6.93 -11.69
C GLU A 16 10.47 -6.41 -11.28
N GLN A 17 10.58 -5.15 -10.90
CA GLN A 17 11.87 -4.49 -10.64
C GLN A 17 12.03 -3.99 -9.21
N THR A 18 10.98 -4.05 -8.39
CA THR A 18 10.99 -3.51 -7.03
C THR A 18 10.36 -4.43 -6.01
N VAL A 19 10.95 -4.40 -4.82
CA VAL A 19 10.43 -5.04 -3.62
C VAL A 19 10.23 -4.00 -2.52
N VAL A 20 9.30 -4.25 -1.61
CA VAL A 20 9.26 -3.55 -0.33
C VAL A 20 9.91 -4.47 0.69
N ARG A 21 11.06 -4.04 1.23
CA ARG A 21 11.77 -4.76 2.29
C ARG A 21 11.35 -4.21 3.64
N ILE A 22 10.99 -5.10 4.54
CA ILE A 22 10.63 -4.83 5.93
C ILE A 22 11.73 -5.45 6.79
N GLN A 23 12.43 -4.64 7.56
CA GLN A 23 13.64 -5.08 8.24
C GLN A 23 13.86 -4.39 9.58
N VAL A 24 14.52 -5.09 10.50
CA VAL A 24 15.11 -4.50 11.70
C VAL A 24 16.60 -4.36 11.48
N LYS A 25 17.11 -3.15 11.71
CA LYS A 25 18.53 -2.82 11.55
C LYS A 25 19.10 -2.15 12.79
N GLU A 26 20.40 -2.31 12.99
CA GLU A 26 21.19 -1.63 14.01
C GLU A 26 21.96 -0.47 13.36
N PHE A 27 21.98 0.69 14.00
CA PHE A 27 22.84 1.78 13.60
C PHE A 27 23.33 2.56 14.82
N LYS A 28 24.63 2.50 15.08
CA LYS A 28 25.32 3.22 16.18
C LYS A 28 24.72 2.94 17.56
N GLY A 29 24.48 1.67 17.87
CA GLY A 29 23.88 1.17 19.11
C GLY A 29 22.36 1.30 19.19
N SER A 30 21.69 1.79 18.14
CA SER A 30 20.23 1.99 18.12
C SER A 30 19.56 1.06 17.12
N TYR A 31 18.41 0.48 17.48
CA TYR A 31 17.64 -0.39 16.60
C TYR A 31 16.48 0.34 15.94
N TYR A 32 16.24 -0.01 14.68
CA TYR A 32 15.17 0.60 13.89
C TYR A 32 14.40 -0.42 13.08
N PHE A 33 13.09 -0.20 12.99
CA PHE A 33 12.19 -0.85 12.05
C PHE A 33 12.11 -0.02 10.76
N ASP A 34 12.65 -0.56 9.67
CA ASP A 34 12.72 0.09 8.36
C ASP A 34 11.79 -0.63 7.38
N ILE A 35 10.86 0.12 6.79
CA ILE A 35 10.01 -0.34 5.67
C ILE A 35 10.38 0.51 4.47
N ARG A 36 10.94 -0.10 3.42
CA ARG A 36 11.54 0.65 2.31
C ARG A 36 11.36 -0.04 0.98
N GLU A 37 11.12 0.75 -0.07
CA GLU A 37 11.17 0.26 -1.45
C GLU A 37 12.63 0.08 -1.87
N TRP A 38 12.94 -1.08 -2.44
CA TRP A 38 14.22 -1.45 -3.01
C TRP A 38 14.07 -1.72 -4.50
N LYS A 39 15.11 -1.39 -5.25
CA LYS A 39 15.27 -1.81 -6.64
C LYS A 39 15.99 -3.17 -6.64
N ASP A 40 15.40 -4.15 -7.30
CA ASP A 40 15.94 -5.51 -7.43
C ASP A 40 16.13 -5.93 -8.91
N GLY A 41 15.66 -5.11 -9.85
CA GLY A 41 15.86 -5.29 -11.29
C GLY A 41 16.57 -4.10 -11.97
N GLY A 42 17.17 -4.36 -13.13
CA GLY A 42 17.85 -3.35 -13.95
C GLY A 42 19.30 -3.05 -13.52
N ASN A 43 19.79 -1.86 -13.90
CA ASN A 43 21.20 -1.47 -13.69
C ASN A 43 21.54 -1.07 -12.24
N TYR A 44 20.53 -0.71 -11.43
CA TYR A 44 20.71 -0.34 -10.03
C TYR A 44 19.96 -1.32 -9.12
N LYS A 45 20.68 -1.87 -8.14
CA LYS A 45 20.11 -2.68 -7.06
C LYS A 45 20.39 -2.01 -5.73
N GLY A 46 19.37 -1.87 -4.89
CA GLY A 46 19.53 -1.29 -3.56
C GLY A 46 18.34 -0.47 -3.07
N PRO A 47 18.48 0.12 -1.87
CA PRO A 47 17.41 0.87 -1.22
C PRO A 47 17.13 2.17 -1.95
N THR A 48 15.84 2.50 -2.09
CA THR A 48 15.43 3.81 -2.58
C THR A 48 15.24 4.80 -1.43
N LYS A 49 15.05 6.08 -1.77
CA LYS A 49 14.64 7.09 -0.79
C LYS A 49 13.20 6.92 -0.29
N LYS A 50 12.38 6.07 -0.94
CA LYS A 50 11.00 5.82 -0.54
C LYS A 50 10.97 4.76 0.55
N GLY A 51 10.63 5.18 1.76
CA GLY A 51 10.54 4.30 2.91
C GLY A 51 10.62 5.10 4.20
N VAL A 52 10.21 4.47 5.28
CA VAL A 52 10.24 5.03 6.62
C VAL A 52 11.17 4.21 7.50
N ASN A 53 11.83 4.90 8.42
CA ASN A 53 12.67 4.28 9.44
C ASN A 53 12.16 4.72 10.81
N ILE A 54 11.78 3.78 11.66
CA ILE A 54 11.09 4.02 12.92
C ILE A 54 11.96 3.44 14.05
N PRO A 55 12.30 4.20 15.11
CA PRO A 55 12.96 3.63 16.28
C PRO A 55 12.17 2.44 16.82
N ILE A 56 12.84 1.33 17.14
CA ILE A 56 12.14 0.08 17.48
C ILE A 56 11.19 0.25 18.68
N GLU A 57 11.53 1.13 19.61
CA GLU A 57 10.75 1.45 20.81
C GLU A 57 9.40 2.10 20.48
N ARG A 58 9.27 2.67 19.26
CA ARG A 58 8.05 3.30 18.74
C ARG A 58 7.33 2.45 17.69
N ALA A 59 7.88 1.29 17.34
CA ALA A 59 7.30 0.40 16.36
C ALA A 59 6.26 -0.57 16.98
N SER A 60 6.11 -0.56 18.31
CA SER A 60 5.08 -1.33 19.01
C SER A 60 3.69 -0.85 18.56
N GLY A 61 2.92 -1.77 17.96
CA GLY A 61 1.58 -1.49 17.45
C GLY A 61 1.49 -1.20 15.95
N ILE A 62 2.60 -1.19 15.20
CA ILE A 62 2.54 -1.07 13.73
C ILE A 62 1.74 -2.23 13.13
N ALA A 63 1.99 -3.47 13.60
CA ALA A 63 1.28 -4.65 13.10
C ALA A 63 -0.24 -4.50 13.29
N ASP A 64 -0.67 -4.23 14.52
CA ASP A 64 -2.09 -4.06 14.86
C ASP A 64 -2.75 -2.92 14.06
N THR A 65 -2.04 -1.80 13.92
CA THR A 65 -2.55 -0.63 13.16
C THR A 65 -2.65 -0.95 11.66
N VAL A 66 -1.67 -1.67 11.10
CA VAL A 66 -1.70 -2.07 9.69
C VAL A 66 -2.85 -3.02 9.43
N GLU A 67 -3.07 -4.00 10.29
CA GLU A 67 -4.18 -4.95 10.20
C GLU A 67 -5.53 -4.22 10.25
N GLU A 68 -5.75 -3.38 11.27
CA GLU A 68 -6.99 -2.62 11.43
C GLU A 68 -7.28 -1.69 10.23
N VAL A 69 -6.25 -1.05 9.68
CA VAL A 69 -6.40 -0.17 8.51
C VAL A 69 -6.72 -0.98 7.25
N LEU A 70 -6.13 -2.16 7.07
CA LEU A 70 -6.39 -3.02 5.91
C LEU A 70 -7.83 -3.55 5.93
N GLU A 71 -8.32 -4.01 7.08
CA GLU A 71 -9.72 -4.45 7.23
C GLU A 71 -10.69 -3.34 6.84
N LYS A 72 -10.53 -2.14 7.42
CA LYS A 72 -11.37 -0.98 7.10
C LYS A 72 -11.26 -0.56 5.64
N ALA A 73 -10.07 -0.69 5.03
CA ALA A 73 -9.87 -0.36 3.63
C ALA A 73 -10.67 -1.28 2.72
N TYR A 74 -10.69 -2.59 2.99
CA TYR A 74 -11.46 -3.54 2.18
C TYR A 74 -12.96 -3.25 2.26
N GLU A 75 -13.50 -3.03 3.47
CA GLU A 75 -14.90 -2.66 3.64
C GLU A 75 -15.27 -1.39 2.87
N ARG A 76 -14.44 -0.34 3.00
CA ARG A 76 -14.70 0.94 2.35
C ARG A 76 -14.56 0.87 0.83
N MET A 77 -13.65 0.04 0.31
CA MET A 77 -13.49 -0.19 -1.12
C MET A 77 -14.73 -0.86 -1.72
N ASP A 78 -15.29 -1.86 -1.05
CA ASP A 78 -16.49 -2.56 -1.49
C ASP A 78 -17.72 -1.65 -1.53
N GLU A 79 -17.89 -0.79 -0.53
CA GLU A 79 -18.93 0.24 -0.52
C GLU A 79 -18.76 1.21 -1.68
N HIS A 80 -17.53 1.69 -1.91
CA HIS A 80 -17.26 2.65 -2.96
C HIS A 80 -17.56 2.07 -4.35
N VAL A 81 -17.25 0.80 -4.60
CA VAL A 81 -17.59 0.12 -5.86
C VAL A 81 -19.10 0.09 -6.09
N LYS A 82 -19.90 -0.21 -5.06
CA LYS A 82 -21.37 -0.21 -5.14
C LYS A 82 -21.93 1.18 -5.44
N GLU A 83 -21.45 2.19 -4.73
CA GLU A 83 -21.85 3.59 -4.94
C GLU A 83 -21.60 4.03 -6.39
N VAL A 84 -20.42 3.70 -6.94
CA VAL A 84 -20.06 4.04 -8.33
C VAL A 84 -20.98 3.34 -9.32
N GLN A 85 -21.27 2.05 -9.14
CA GLN A 85 -22.16 1.28 -10.01
C GLN A 85 -23.61 1.81 -9.99
N GLU A 86 -24.13 2.16 -8.81
CA GLU A 86 -25.46 2.74 -8.68
C GLU A 86 -25.57 4.10 -9.38
N GLU A 87 -24.55 4.94 -9.25
CA GLU A 87 -24.51 6.25 -9.93
C GLU A 87 -24.41 6.10 -11.46
N GLU A 88 -23.63 5.14 -11.96
CA GLU A 88 -23.59 4.82 -13.39
C GLU A 88 -24.95 4.31 -13.89
N MET A 89 -25.58 3.38 -13.18
CA MET A 89 -26.89 2.84 -13.53
C MET A 89 -27.97 3.94 -13.56
N LYS A 90 -27.97 4.87 -12.58
CA LYS A 90 -28.90 6.02 -12.58
C LYS A 90 -28.68 6.93 -13.79
N LYS A 91 -27.42 7.20 -14.16
CA LYS A 91 -27.09 8.01 -15.35
C LYS A 91 -27.61 7.35 -16.62
N ASP A 92 -27.41 6.05 -16.77
CA ASP A 92 -27.88 5.32 -17.95
C ASP A 92 -29.40 5.23 -18.01
N LEU A 93 -30.07 5.03 -16.88
CA LEU A 93 -31.53 5.08 -16.80
C LEU A 93 -32.08 6.47 -17.17
N GLY A 94 -31.41 7.54 -16.72
CA GLY A 94 -31.74 8.93 -17.09
C GLY A 94 -31.59 9.19 -18.58
N ARG A 95 -30.50 8.69 -19.19
CA ARG A 95 -30.28 8.76 -20.66
C ARG A 95 -31.36 7.99 -21.43
N LEU A 96 -31.70 6.78 -20.98
CA LEU A 96 -32.76 5.97 -21.60
C LEU A 96 -34.12 6.64 -21.53
N LYS A 97 -34.51 7.15 -20.36
CA LYS A 97 -35.77 7.91 -20.19
C LYS A 97 -35.83 9.13 -21.09
N LYS A 98 -34.73 9.86 -21.27
CA LYS A 98 -34.67 11.01 -22.20
C LYS A 98 -34.77 10.59 -23.67
N LYS A 99 -34.18 9.44 -24.04
CA LYS A 99 -34.16 8.93 -25.42
C LYS A 99 -35.49 8.32 -25.85
N TYR A 100 -36.18 7.62 -24.96
CA TYR A 100 -37.40 6.86 -25.27
C TYR A 100 -38.68 7.47 -24.67
N GLY A 101 -38.58 8.44 -23.76
CA GLY A 101 -39.73 9.13 -23.15
C GLY A 101 -40.29 10.32 -23.95
N SER A 102 -39.89 10.48 -25.22
CA SER A 102 -40.33 11.57 -26.11
C SER A 102 -41.39 11.13 -27.14
N HIS A 103 -42.21 10.14 -26.82
CA HIS A 103 -43.38 9.78 -27.63
C HIS A 103 -44.64 9.74 -26.76
N THR A 104 -45.16 10.93 -26.48
CA THR A 104 -46.60 11.26 -26.31
C THR A 104 -46.75 12.75 -26.55
#